data_AF-A0A0X3XED0-F1
#
_entry.id   AF-A0A0X3XED0-F1
#
_cell.length_a   1.000
_cell.length_b   1.000
_cell.length_c   1.000
_cell.angle_alpha   90.00
_cell.angle_beta   90.00
_cell.angle_gamma   90.00
#
_symmetry.space_group_name_H-M   'P 1'
#
loop_
_entity.id
_entity.type
_entity.pdbx_description
1 polymer ?
#
loop_
_entity_poly.entity_id
_entity_poly.type
_entity_poly.pdbx_seq_one_letter_code
_entity_poly.pdbx_strand_id
1 'polypeptide(L)'
;MSGTGDVEEFAELLRELKSRTNRSYAALATRSGVSGSALHRYCSGTSVPGDYEVIARFGKVCGAGSEELLELHRRWVLADAERKRDVSRAPAAAVSASAARTGPAASAVPAVSRGETGAGPDAETGAGADTEPGPEPSVSAAASDPAPEPASAPPPWRRRPLIAVLALAVVSAGVAVALLVGKALTSSAGSNGAPDGRLLLSSRCPVVVSMGQSDACVHELQSLLARAGGELDIDGAFGPATQMRVVVFQLRSGLTANGSVDERTKRALYENEGKPLDTWTPERVTRRIREVFTEDPERAVGIADCASYLDPLYTLPNANATRNWGVFQLYDGTLRKLGGTREQALDPDWNIRAAHRLWALTHDFSAWKACDRAYRAGSKGDKGTKGDKGAMGTKGS
;
A
#
# COMPACT_ATOMS: atom_id res chain seq x y z
N MET A 1 31.31 0.26 -19.80
CA MET A 1 31.04 1.62 -19.26
C MET A 1 29.56 1.92 -19.48
N SER A 2 28.66 1.24 -18.77
CA SER A 2 27.23 1.25 -19.12
C SER A 2 26.29 1.68 -17.98
N GLY A 3 26.76 1.69 -16.71
CA GLY A 3 25.91 2.01 -15.56
C GLY A 3 25.46 3.47 -15.46
N THR A 4 26.33 4.42 -15.82
CA THR A 4 25.98 5.85 -15.82
C THR A 4 25.01 6.20 -16.96
N GLY A 5 25.02 5.42 -18.05
CA GLY A 5 24.09 5.60 -19.16
C GLY A 5 22.65 5.27 -18.75
N ASP A 6 22.44 4.15 -18.04
CA ASP A 6 21.11 3.71 -17.60
C ASP A 6 20.44 4.74 -16.65
N VAL A 7 21.21 5.37 -15.77
CA VAL A 7 20.72 6.41 -14.86
C VAL A 7 20.36 7.69 -15.62
N GLU A 8 21.15 8.06 -16.62
CA GLU A 8 20.90 9.25 -17.44
C GLU A 8 19.70 9.06 -18.37
N GLU A 9 19.58 7.91 -19.04
CA GLU A 9 18.44 7.57 -19.90
C GLU A 9 17.11 7.55 -19.13
N PHE A 10 17.16 7.12 -17.86
CA PHE A 10 16.02 7.21 -16.95
C PHE A 10 15.70 8.67 -16.60
N ALA A 11 16.71 9.47 -16.25
CA ALA A 11 16.54 10.89 -15.93
C ALA A 11 16.02 11.72 -17.11
N GLU A 12 16.46 11.40 -18.33
CA GLU A 12 15.98 12.01 -19.57
C GLU A 12 14.49 11.82 -19.76
N LEU A 13 13.99 10.57 -19.62
CA LEU A 13 12.55 10.30 -19.75
C LEU A 13 11.73 11.03 -18.68
N LEU A 14 12.26 11.16 -17.45
CA LEU A 14 11.62 11.99 -16.42
C LEU A 14 11.57 13.47 -16.81
N ARG A 15 12.64 14.00 -17.42
CA ARG A 15 12.69 15.39 -17.89
C ARG A 15 11.73 15.64 -19.05
N GLU A 16 11.60 14.69 -19.97
CA GLU A 16 10.62 14.74 -21.06
C GLU A 16 9.18 14.74 -20.56
N LEU A 17 8.85 13.89 -19.59
CA LEU A 17 7.53 13.90 -18.96
C LEU A 17 7.29 15.21 -18.20
N LYS A 18 8.30 15.76 -17.52
CA LYS A 18 8.21 17.05 -16.82
C LYS A 18 7.95 18.20 -17.79
N SER A 19 8.63 18.24 -18.94
CA SER A 19 8.58 19.36 -19.89
C SER A 19 7.19 19.57 -20.51
N ARG A 20 6.36 18.53 -20.53
CA ARG A 20 4.94 18.59 -20.94
C ARG A 20 4.06 19.37 -19.96
N THR A 21 4.56 19.65 -18.77
CA THR A 21 3.82 20.38 -17.73
C THR A 21 4.43 21.75 -17.49
N ASN A 22 3.60 22.78 -17.33
CA ASN A 22 4.06 24.10 -16.91
C ASN A 22 4.15 24.21 -15.37
N ARG A 23 4.52 23.12 -14.69
CA ARG A 23 4.55 23.04 -13.22
C ARG A 23 5.98 23.02 -12.69
N SER A 24 6.17 23.63 -11.53
CA SER A 24 7.44 23.57 -10.80
C SER A 24 7.67 22.17 -10.22
N TYR A 25 8.94 21.83 -9.96
CA TYR A 25 9.29 20.57 -9.27
C TYR A 25 8.60 20.47 -7.91
N ALA A 26 8.47 21.59 -7.18
CA ALA A 26 7.74 21.62 -5.91
C ALA A 26 6.26 21.20 -6.08
N ALA A 27 5.57 21.73 -7.10
CA ALA A 27 4.17 21.42 -7.37
C ALA A 27 3.97 19.95 -7.82
N LEU A 28 4.88 19.42 -8.62
CA LEU A 28 4.85 18.01 -9.05
C LEU A 28 5.17 17.05 -7.90
N ALA A 29 6.12 17.42 -7.04
CA ALA A 29 6.57 16.58 -5.95
C ALA A 29 5.49 16.35 -4.88
N THR A 30 4.73 17.40 -4.51
CA THR A 30 3.59 17.29 -3.59
C THR A 30 2.55 16.28 -4.08
N ARG A 31 2.29 16.24 -5.40
CA ARG A 31 1.33 15.30 -6.01
C ARG A 31 1.91 13.91 -6.22
N SER A 32 3.24 13.77 -6.22
CA SER A 32 3.95 12.50 -6.43
C SER A 32 4.37 11.83 -5.12
N GLY A 33 4.25 12.52 -3.98
CA GLY A 33 4.55 11.98 -2.65
C GLY A 33 6.01 12.08 -2.23
N VAL A 34 6.79 12.99 -2.84
CA VAL A 34 8.20 13.25 -2.51
C VAL A 34 8.47 14.75 -2.33
N SER A 35 9.66 15.10 -1.83
CA SER A 35 10.08 16.51 -1.75
C SER A 35 10.48 17.05 -3.14
N GLY A 36 10.33 18.36 -3.35
CA GLY A 36 10.76 19.02 -4.59
C GLY A 36 12.25 18.81 -4.88
N SER A 37 13.09 18.77 -3.84
CA SER A 37 14.52 18.49 -3.96
C SER A 37 14.82 17.04 -4.37
N ALA A 38 14.08 16.07 -3.85
CA ALA A 38 14.23 14.67 -4.27
C ALA A 38 13.83 14.49 -5.74
N LEU A 39 12.70 15.07 -6.14
CA LEU A 39 12.24 15.00 -7.53
C LEU A 39 13.21 15.68 -8.49
N HIS A 40 13.77 16.82 -8.11
CA HIS A 40 14.81 17.50 -8.89
C HIS A 40 16.04 16.59 -9.08
N ARG A 41 16.49 15.91 -8.02
CA ARG A 41 17.63 14.98 -8.11
C ARG A 41 17.35 13.77 -9.02
N TYR A 42 16.11 13.28 -9.05
CA TYR A 42 15.71 12.19 -9.94
C TYR A 42 15.75 12.64 -11.41
N CYS A 43 15.17 13.81 -11.72
CA CYS A 43 15.20 14.37 -13.07
C CYS A 43 16.60 14.81 -13.51
N SER A 44 17.51 15.09 -12.58
CA SER A 44 18.89 15.47 -12.89
C SER A 44 19.87 14.29 -12.93
N GLY A 45 19.40 13.05 -12.78
CA GLY A 45 20.25 11.85 -12.78
C GLY A 45 21.17 11.70 -11.57
N THR A 46 21.04 12.56 -10.54
CA THR A 46 21.95 12.53 -9.36
C THR A 46 21.53 11.50 -8.32
N SER A 47 20.31 10.97 -8.41
CA SER A 47 19.86 9.85 -7.58
C SER A 47 18.74 9.09 -8.29
N VAL A 48 18.59 7.81 -7.96
CA VAL A 48 17.48 6.97 -8.43
C VAL A 48 16.59 6.64 -7.22
N PRO A 49 15.25 6.77 -7.32
CA PRO A 49 14.35 6.38 -6.23
C PRO A 49 14.39 4.87 -5.99
N GLY A 50 14.27 4.45 -4.73
CA GLY A 50 14.24 3.03 -4.36
C GLY A 50 12.91 2.33 -4.64
N ASP A 51 11.83 3.10 -4.84
CA ASP A 51 10.47 2.59 -5.08
C ASP A 51 9.89 3.19 -6.37
N TYR A 52 9.37 2.33 -7.24
CA TYR A 52 8.79 2.75 -8.53
C TYR A 52 7.47 3.53 -8.38
N GLU A 53 6.72 3.33 -7.30
CA GLU A 53 5.41 3.96 -7.07
C GLU A 53 5.44 5.50 -7.13
N VAL A 54 6.52 6.10 -6.62
CA VAL A 54 6.75 7.57 -6.69
C VAL A 54 6.84 8.02 -8.15
N ILE A 55 7.54 7.24 -8.97
CA ILE A 55 7.80 7.53 -10.37
C ILE A 55 6.57 7.28 -11.24
N ALA A 56 5.84 6.19 -10.97
CA ALA A 56 4.56 5.92 -11.61
C ALA A 56 3.55 7.05 -11.35
N ARG A 57 3.50 7.59 -10.12
CA ARG A 57 2.63 8.72 -9.77
C ARG A 57 3.09 10.01 -10.45
N PHE A 58 4.38 10.28 -10.46
CA PHE A 58 4.96 11.41 -11.21
C PHE A 58 4.60 11.35 -12.69
N GLY A 59 4.79 10.20 -13.34
CA GLY A 59 4.43 9.98 -14.74
C GLY A 59 2.95 10.27 -15.00
N LYS A 60 2.04 9.74 -14.18
CA LYS A 60 0.60 10.02 -14.26
C LYS A 60 0.27 11.50 -14.08
N VAL A 61 0.92 12.18 -13.14
CA VAL A 61 0.76 13.63 -12.90
C VAL A 61 1.21 14.47 -14.11
N CYS A 62 2.19 13.97 -14.84
CA CYS A 62 2.71 14.53 -16.09
C CYS A 62 1.92 14.11 -17.35
N GLY A 63 0.89 13.26 -17.21
CA GLY A 63 0.05 12.81 -18.31
C GLY A 63 0.63 11.63 -19.10
N ALA A 64 1.53 10.84 -18.52
CA ALA A 64 2.06 9.64 -19.17
C ALA A 64 0.96 8.59 -19.42
N GLY A 65 0.92 8.04 -20.62
CA GLY A 65 0.08 6.89 -20.99
C GLY A 65 0.64 5.56 -20.49
N SER A 66 -0.10 4.46 -20.69
CA SER A 66 0.30 3.12 -20.22
C SER A 66 1.65 2.65 -20.78
N GLU A 67 1.90 2.85 -22.08
CA GLU A 67 3.17 2.49 -22.73
C GLU A 67 4.35 3.28 -22.16
N GLU A 68 4.14 4.58 -21.90
CA GLU A 68 5.19 5.44 -21.33
C GLU A 68 5.48 5.07 -19.88
N LEU A 69 4.47 4.64 -19.12
CA LEU A 69 4.66 4.11 -17.77
C LEU A 69 5.39 2.76 -17.78
N LEU A 70 5.22 1.92 -18.81
CA LEU A 70 5.99 0.69 -18.95
C LEU A 70 7.45 0.98 -19.29
N GLU A 71 7.70 1.92 -20.22
CA GLU A 71 9.05 2.34 -20.58
C GLU A 71 9.77 3.01 -19.40
N LEU A 72 9.04 3.83 -18.63
CA LEU A 72 9.56 4.44 -17.41
C LEU A 72 9.92 3.40 -16.36
N HIS A 73 9.13 2.34 -16.22
CA HIS A 73 9.45 1.21 -15.34
C HIS A 73 10.69 0.46 -15.82
N ARG A 74 10.80 0.19 -17.12
CA ARG A 74 11.95 -0.51 -17.72
C ARG A 74 13.26 0.21 -17.43
N ARG A 75 13.33 1.52 -17.69
CA ARG A 75 14.53 2.34 -17.43
C ARG A 75 14.83 2.47 -15.95
N TRP A 76 13.79 2.58 -15.11
CA TRP A 76 13.97 2.60 -13.67
C TRP A 76 14.61 1.31 -13.14
N VAL A 77 14.22 0.13 -13.64
CA VAL A 77 14.81 -1.15 -13.23
C VAL A 77 16.32 -1.19 -13.51
N LEU A 78 16.75 -0.69 -14.67
CA LEU A 78 18.18 -0.64 -15.04
C LEU A 78 18.94 0.36 -14.15
N ALA A 79 18.41 1.57 -13.99
CA ALA A 79 18.99 2.60 -13.14
C ALA A 79 19.05 2.17 -11.65
N ASP A 80 18.04 1.46 -11.15
CA ASP A 80 17.98 0.95 -9.78
C ASP A 80 18.97 -0.19 -9.55
N ALA A 81 19.20 -1.05 -10.55
CA ALA A 81 20.22 -2.08 -10.49
C ALA A 81 21.62 -1.46 -10.33
N GLU A 82 21.91 -0.35 -11.04
CA GLU A 82 23.18 0.36 -10.88
C GLU A 82 23.30 1.02 -9.51
N ARG A 83 22.26 1.73 -9.05
CA ARG A 83 22.20 2.28 -7.69
C ARG A 83 22.51 1.22 -6.63
N LYS A 84 21.96 0.01 -6.77
CA LYS A 84 22.20 -1.12 -5.87
C LYS A 84 23.65 -1.62 -5.95
N ARG A 85 24.27 -1.64 -7.13
CA ARG A 85 25.70 -1.97 -7.29
C ARG A 85 26.60 -0.94 -6.61
N ASP A 86 26.30 0.35 -6.74
CA ASP A 86 27.07 1.42 -6.09
C ASP A 86 26.99 1.32 -4.56
N VAL A 87 25.80 1.10 -4.01
CA VAL A 87 25.61 0.86 -2.57
C VAL A 87 26.36 -0.40 -2.12
N SER A 88 26.40 -1.45 -2.95
CA SER A 88 27.12 -2.70 -2.65
C SER A 88 28.64 -2.60 -2.83
N ARG A 89 29.14 -1.61 -3.58
CA ARG A 89 30.57 -1.33 -3.79
C ARG A 89 31.14 -0.39 -2.71
N ALA A 90 30.29 0.43 -2.10
CA ALA A 90 30.63 1.34 -1.01
C ALA A 90 31.19 0.70 0.29
N PRO A 91 30.97 -0.58 0.66
CA PRO A 91 31.54 -1.13 1.89
C PRO A 91 32.95 -1.71 1.72
N ALA A 92 33.52 -1.81 0.52
CA ALA A 92 34.89 -2.30 0.35
C ALA A 92 35.97 -1.21 0.52
N ALA A 93 35.63 0.06 0.26
CA ALA A 93 36.60 1.17 0.36
C ALA A 93 36.68 1.81 1.76
N ALA A 94 35.64 1.69 2.58
CA ALA A 94 35.61 2.28 3.93
C ALA A 94 36.30 1.41 5.00
N VAL A 95 36.48 0.11 4.75
CA VAL A 95 37.15 -0.81 5.71
C VAL A 95 38.67 -0.70 5.64
N SER A 96 39.26 -0.29 4.51
CA SER A 96 40.71 -0.07 4.39
C SER A 96 41.19 1.29 4.92
N ALA A 97 40.32 2.29 5.10
CA ALA A 97 40.73 3.60 5.64
C ALA A 97 40.58 3.72 7.17
N SER A 98 39.80 2.82 7.80
CA SER A 98 39.61 2.82 9.26
C SER A 98 40.60 1.92 10.02
N ALA A 99 41.41 1.12 9.31
CA ALA A 99 42.39 0.22 9.91
C ALA A 99 43.79 0.86 10.14
N ALA A 100 44.01 2.11 9.73
CA ALA A 100 45.33 2.78 9.82
C ALA A 100 45.47 3.76 11.00
N ARG A 101 44.52 3.81 11.93
CA ARG A 101 44.65 4.62 13.16
C ARG A 101 44.24 3.83 14.38
N THR A 102 45.12 2.97 14.87
CA THR A 102 45.10 2.49 16.26
C THR A 102 46.48 1.97 16.63
N GLY A 103 47.25 2.80 17.34
CA GLY A 103 48.39 2.42 18.17
C GLY A 103 48.14 2.90 19.61
N PRO A 104 48.71 2.25 20.65
CA PRO A 104 47.99 2.06 21.91
C PRO A 104 48.44 2.95 23.09
N ALA A 105 47.47 3.17 23.99
CA ALA A 105 47.50 3.30 25.46
C ALA A 105 48.49 4.27 26.16
N ALA A 106 47.96 5.13 27.04
CA ALA A 106 48.25 5.10 28.48
C ALA A 106 47.42 6.14 29.28
N SER A 107 47.11 5.75 30.51
CA SER A 107 46.33 6.43 31.54
C SER A 107 47.11 7.55 32.25
N ALA A 108 46.44 8.66 32.59
CA ALA A 108 46.74 9.48 33.78
C ALA A 108 45.61 10.50 34.06
N VAL A 109 45.13 10.52 35.31
CA VAL A 109 44.43 11.65 35.95
C VAL A 109 45.49 12.40 36.79
N PRO A 110 45.43 13.74 37.04
CA PRO A 110 44.56 14.25 38.14
C PRO A 110 44.04 15.72 38.04
N ALA A 111 43.03 15.98 38.87
CA ALA A 111 42.75 17.15 39.75
C ALA A 111 42.59 18.63 39.25
N VAL A 112 41.37 19.15 39.50
CA VAL A 112 40.93 20.42 40.16
C VAL A 112 41.77 21.69 40.04
N SER A 113 41.17 22.80 39.54
CA SER A 113 41.11 24.09 40.27
C SER A 113 40.11 25.10 39.69
N ARG A 114 39.55 25.85 40.65
CA ARG A 114 38.50 26.87 40.66
C ARG A 114 39.07 28.24 40.25
N GLY A 115 38.25 29.10 39.67
CA GLY A 115 38.57 30.52 39.44
C GLY A 115 37.35 31.34 39.04
N GLU A 116 36.69 31.92 40.04
CA GLU A 116 35.63 32.93 39.95
C GLU A 116 36.17 34.33 39.60
N THR A 117 35.21 35.25 39.42
CA THR A 117 35.26 36.74 39.42
C THR A 117 35.41 37.38 38.03
N GLY A 118 34.61 38.39 37.64
CA GLY A 118 33.52 39.09 38.30
C GLY A 118 33.08 40.33 37.50
N ALA A 119 31.86 40.79 37.81
CA ALA A 119 31.31 42.16 37.72
C ALA A 119 31.08 42.85 36.35
N GLY A 120 29.82 43.29 36.13
CA GLY A 120 29.46 44.44 35.29
C GLY A 120 29.79 45.77 35.99
N PRO A 121 29.15 46.94 35.71
CA PRO A 121 27.83 47.16 35.06
C PRO A 121 27.75 48.41 34.11
N ASP A 122 26.51 48.85 33.83
CA ASP A 122 26.05 50.19 33.37
C ASP A 122 26.14 50.52 31.86
N ALA A 123 25.21 51.22 31.19
CA ALA A 123 23.85 51.74 31.46
C ALA A 123 23.21 52.26 30.14
N GLU A 124 21.87 52.34 30.12
CA GLU A 124 20.94 53.28 29.44
C GLU A 124 21.31 53.98 28.11
N THR A 125 20.48 53.91 27.05
CA THR A 125 19.32 54.81 26.74
C THR A 125 18.70 54.29 25.42
N GLY A 126 17.43 54.42 25.01
CA GLY A 126 16.23 55.15 25.41
C GLY A 126 15.31 55.33 24.17
N ALA A 127 13.98 55.39 24.38
CA ALA A 127 12.84 55.63 23.45
C ALA A 127 12.33 54.42 22.62
N GLY A 128 11.07 53.93 22.74
CA GLY A 128 9.75 54.59 22.81
C GLY A 128 9.11 54.49 21.41
N ALA A 129 7.95 53.88 21.14
CA ALA A 129 6.67 53.98 21.81
C ALA A 129 5.70 52.81 21.50
N ASP A 130 4.89 52.49 22.50
CA ASP A 130 3.49 52.02 22.58
C ASP A 130 2.75 51.54 21.32
N THR A 131 2.06 50.39 21.44
CA THR A 131 0.57 50.30 21.55
C THR A 131 0.12 48.83 21.62
N GLU A 132 -0.45 48.42 22.76
CA GLU A 132 -1.47 47.35 22.90
C GLU A 132 -2.83 48.06 23.11
N PRO A 133 -4.02 47.48 22.83
CA PRO A 133 -4.49 46.19 23.38
C PRO A 133 -5.35 45.31 22.44
N GLY A 134 -5.60 44.04 22.82
CA GLY A 134 -6.61 43.14 22.20
C GLY A 134 -8.08 43.56 22.49
N PRO A 135 -9.12 42.68 22.39
CA PRO A 135 -9.25 41.32 21.85
C PRO A 135 -10.37 41.18 20.76
N GLU A 136 -10.66 39.95 20.31
CA GLU A 136 -11.69 39.59 19.28
C GLU A 136 -13.11 40.12 19.56
N PRO A 137 -13.97 40.22 18.51
CA PRO A 137 -15.17 39.36 18.55
C PRO A 137 -15.66 38.81 17.20
N SER A 138 -16.51 37.78 17.37
CA SER A 138 -17.43 37.17 16.41
C SER A 138 -18.20 38.16 15.50
N VAL A 139 -18.48 37.73 14.27
CA VAL A 139 -19.63 38.21 13.49
C VAL A 139 -20.35 37.02 12.85
N SER A 140 -21.67 37.01 13.08
CA SER A 140 -22.67 36.10 12.54
C SER A 140 -23.66 36.88 11.67
N ALA A 141 -24.11 36.21 10.60
CA ALA A 141 -25.37 36.35 9.86
C ALA A 141 -25.61 37.54 8.89
N ALA A 142 -25.79 37.19 7.61
CA ALA A 142 -26.93 37.64 6.79
C ALA A 142 -27.28 36.58 5.72
N ALA A 143 -28.57 36.26 5.62
CA ALA A 143 -29.26 35.34 4.69
C ALA A 143 -29.42 35.97 3.27
N SER A 144 -29.88 35.34 2.17
CA SER A 144 -30.82 34.23 1.91
C SER A 144 -30.67 33.62 0.49
N ASP A 145 -31.03 32.33 0.37
CA ASP A 145 -31.69 31.56 -0.74
C ASP A 145 -31.13 31.41 -2.18
N PRO A 146 -31.54 30.35 -2.94
CA PRO A 146 -31.94 28.98 -2.56
C PRO A 146 -31.24 27.86 -3.39
N ALA A 147 -31.51 26.61 -2.99
CA ALA A 147 -30.94 25.35 -3.47
C ALA A 147 -31.31 24.94 -4.93
N PRO A 148 -30.48 24.10 -5.59
CA PRO A 148 -30.93 23.27 -6.69
C PRO A 148 -31.38 21.89 -6.20
N GLU A 149 -32.64 21.55 -6.51
CA GLU A 149 -33.25 20.24 -6.30
C GLU A 149 -32.61 19.11 -7.16
N PRO A 150 -32.72 17.85 -6.71
CA PRO A 150 -32.08 16.70 -7.35
C PRO A 150 -32.82 16.20 -8.59
N ALA A 151 -32.09 16.03 -9.69
CA ALA A 151 -32.60 15.37 -10.90
C ALA A 151 -32.78 13.85 -10.66
N SER A 152 -34.05 13.48 -10.66
CA SER A 152 -34.69 12.17 -10.86
C SER A 152 -33.88 11.03 -11.47
N ALA A 153 -34.00 9.87 -10.81
CA ALA A 153 -33.61 8.55 -11.29
C ALA A 153 -34.42 8.12 -12.55
N PRO A 154 -33.85 7.26 -13.41
CA PRO A 154 -34.58 6.68 -14.55
C PRO A 154 -35.64 5.66 -14.11
N PRO A 155 -36.72 5.48 -14.90
CA PRO A 155 -37.86 4.63 -14.53
C PRO A 155 -37.58 3.12 -14.67
N PRO A 156 -38.38 2.27 -13.99
CA PRO A 156 -38.20 0.82 -13.95
C PRO A 156 -38.68 0.12 -15.22
N TRP A 157 -37.87 -0.80 -15.75
CA TRP A 157 -38.30 -1.73 -16.79
C TRP A 157 -39.40 -2.68 -16.27
N ARG A 158 -40.60 -2.52 -16.83
CA ARG A 158 -41.76 -3.40 -16.61
C ARG A 158 -41.41 -4.83 -17.00
N ARG A 159 -41.79 -5.78 -16.14
CA ARG A 159 -41.95 -7.19 -16.50
C ARG A 159 -43.37 -7.47 -17.00
N ARG A 160 -43.46 -8.53 -17.81
CA ARG A 160 -44.60 -9.46 -18.10
C ARG A 160 -45.29 -9.25 -19.47
N PRO A 161 -46.00 -10.28 -20.01
CA PRO A 161 -45.68 -11.72 -20.13
C PRO A 161 -46.04 -12.30 -21.54
N LEU A 162 -45.70 -13.58 -21.77
CA LEU A 162 -46.34 -14.61 -22.65
C LEU A 162 -46.98 -14.17 -23.99
N ILE A 163 -46.66 -14.83 -25.11
CA ILE A 163 -47.50 -15.92 -25.68
C ILE A 163 -46.65 -16.76 -26.67
N ALA A 164 -46.73 -18.07 -26.49
CA ALA A 164 -46.27 -19.12 -27.38
C ALA A 164 -47.09 -19.17 -28.69
N VAL A 165 -46.59 -19.90 -29.71
CA VAL A 165 -47.30 -20.98 -30.42
C VAL A 165 -46.79 -21.16 -31.87
N LEU A 166 -46.24 -22.36 -32.10
CA LEU A 166 -46.21 -23.22 -33.31
C LEU A 166 -45.37 -22.79 -34.53
N ALA A 167 -44.30 -23.53 -34.86
CA ALA A 167 -44.26 -24.77 -35.69
C ALA A 167 -44.37 -24.44 -37.20
N LEU A 168 -43.64 -25.02 -38.15
CA LEU A 168 -43.06 -26.36 -38.28
C LEU A 168 -42.07 -26.36 -39.48
N ALA A 169 -41.04 -27.22 -39.39
CA ALA A 169 -40.35 -27.95 -40.48
C ALA A 169 -39.82 -27.22 -41.74
N VAL A 170 -38.49 -27.25 -41.91
CA VAL A 170 -37.84 -28.00 -43.00
C VAL A 170 -36.57 -28.68 -42.47
N VAL A 171 -36.59 -30.00 -42.46
CA VAL A 171 -35.41 -30.87 -42.29
C VAL A 171 -34.74 -31.05 -43.66
N SER A 172 -33.43 -31.28 -43.62
CA SER A 172 -32.55 -31.87 -44.65
C SER A 172 -31.88 -30.92 -45.66
N ALA A 173 -30.59 -30.69 -45.47
CA ALA A 173 -29.52 -31.22 -46.34
C ALA A 173 -28.18 -30.57 -45.96
N GLY A 174 -27.17 -31.36 -45.58
CA GLY A 174 -25.82 -30.81 -45.42
C GLY A 174 -24.83 -31.52 -44.49
N VAL A 175 -25.16 -32.68 -43.91
CA VAL A 175 -24.11 -33.59 -43.38
C VAL A 175 -23.51 -34.34 -44.57
N ALA A 176 -22.57 -33.72 -45.29
CA ALA A 176 -21.67 -34.39 -46.24
C ALA A 176 -20.51 -33.50 -46.74
N VAL A 177 -19.90 -32.68 -45.88
CA VAL A 177 -18.49 -32.23 -46.05
C VAL A 177 -17.84 -32.13 -44.67
N ALA A 178 -17.88 -33.23 -43.92
CA ALA A 178 -17.17 -33.39 -42.63
C ALA A 178 -15.98 -34.35 -42.75
N LEU A 179 -15.59 -34.74 -43.96
CA LEU A 179 -14.41 -35.56 -44.23
C LEU A 179 -13.76 -34.99 -45.49
N LEU A 180 -12.47 -34.61 -45.39
CA LEU A 180 -11.57 -34.11 -46.45
C LEU A 180 -11.24 -32.59 -46.49
N VAL A 181 -11.29 -31.87 -45.36
CA VAL A 181 -10.42 -30.68 -45.12
C VAL A 181 -9.87 -30.72 -43.68
N GLY A 182 -9.46 -31.91 -43.24
CA GLY A 182 -8.95 -32.18 -41.89
C GLY A 182 -7.45 -32.48 -41.84
N LYS A 183 -6.66 -31.92 -42.77
CA LYS A 183 -5.24 -32.30 -42.91
C LYS A 183 -4.37 -31.23 -43.57
N ALA A 184 -4.36 -30.00 -43.05
CA ALA A 184 -3.28 -29.02 -43.28
C ALA A 184 -3.45 -27.72 -42.46
N LEU A 185 -3.71 -27.81 -41.15
CA LEU A 185 -3.43 -26.70 -40.22
C LEU A 185 -2.90 -27.26 -38.89
N THR A 186 -2.01 -28.25 -38.97
CA THR A 186 -1.04 -28.49 -37.89
C THR A 186 0.12 -27.52 -38.09
N SER A 187 -0.17 -26.24 -37.94
CA SER A 187 0.88 -25.25 -37.71
C SER A 187 1.39 -25.49 -36.31
N SER A 188 2.59 -26.09 -36.27
CA SER A 188 3.52 -26.09 -35.15
C SER A 188 3.41 -24.79 -34.35
N ALA A 189 2.60 -24.81 -33.29
CA ALA A 189 2.76 -23.87 -32.20
C ALA A 189 4.11 -24.21 -31.57
N GLY A 190 5.13 -23.40 -31.89
CA GLY A 190 6.43 -23.47 -31.28
C GLY A 190 6.25 -23.44 -29.76
N SER A 191 6.42 -24.60 -29.14
CA SER A 191 6.51 -24.75 -27.70
C SER A 191 7.82 -24.14 -27.23
N ASN A 192 7.88 -22.82 -27.14
CA ASN A 192 8.77 -22.15 -26.19
C ASN A 192 8.09 -22.09 -24.82
N GLY A 193 7.62 -23.26 -24.35
CA GLY A 193 7.23 -23.45 -22.95
C GLY A 193 8.50 -23.72 -22.16
N ALA A 194 8.68 -23.05 -21.02
CA ALA A 194 9.74 -23.41 -20.10
C ALA A 194 9.64 -24.92 -19.80
N PRO A 195 10.74 -25.69 -19.96
CA PRO A 195 10.69 -27.15 -19.92
C PRO A 195 10.20 -27.75 -18.58
N ASP A 196 10.14 -26.95 -17.51
CA ASP A 196 9.79 -27.40 -16.15
C ASP A 196 8.38 -27.00 -15.67
N GLY A 197 7.50 -26.50 -16.56
CA GLY A 197 6.15 -26.07 -16.15
C GLY A 197 6.10 -24.79 -15.31
N ARG A 198 7.24 -24.12 -15.08
CA ARG A 198 7.36 -22.86 -14.33
C ARG A 198 7.01 -21.65 -15.20
N LEU A 199 5.72 -21.41 -15.44
CA LEU A 199 5.21 -20.34 -16.30
C LEU A 199 5.79 -18.95 -15.98
N LEU A 200 5.84 -18.53 -14.70
CA LEU A 200 6.33 -17.19 -14.33
C LEU A 200 7.80 -16.94 -14.71
N LEU A 201 8.60 -17.99 -14.81
CA LEU A 201 10.02 -17.93 -15.20
C LEU A 201 10.23 -18.06 -16.71
N SER A 202 9.16 -18.30 -17.48
CA SER A 202 9.24 -18.39 -18.93
C SER A 202 9.22 -17.01 -19.59
N SER A 203 9.67 -16.94 -20.85
CA SER A 203 9.59 -15.73 -21.68
C SER A 203 8.16 -15.30 -22.02
N ARG A 204 7.13 -16.07 -21.62
CA ARG A 204 5.71 -15.73 -21.82
C ARG A 204 5.21 -14.74 -20.78
N CYS A 205 5.90 -14.62 -19.64
CA CYS A 205 5.55 -13.69 -18.58
C CYS A 205 6.47 -12.47 -18.61
N PRO A 206 5.96 -11.28 -18.25
CA PRO A 206 6.79 -10.08 -18.15
C PRO A 206 7.87 -10.28 -17.09
N VAL A 207 8.99 -9.56 -17.22
CA VAL A 207 10.12 -9.63 -16.27
C VAL A 207 9.63 -9.42 -14.84
N VAL A 208 8.74 -8.43 -14.66
CA VAL A 208 8.06 -8.12 -13.40
C VAL A 208 6.56 -8.26 -13.60
N VAL A 209 5.91 -9.02 -12.71
CA VAL A 209 4.46 -9.09 -12.59
C VAL A 209 4.00 -8.12 -11.48
N SER A 210 3.00 -7.28 -11.75
CA SER A 210 2.61 -6.20 -10.82
C SER A 210 1.12 -5.87 -10.88
N MET A 211 0.65 -5.10 -9.89
CA MET A 211 -0.74 -4.65 -9.79
C MET A 211 -1.25 -4.02 -11.09
N GLY A 212 -2.49 -4.36 -11.45
CA GLY A 212 -3.18 -3.92 -12.66
C GLY A 212 -3.05 -4.86 -13.86
N GLN A 213 -2.15 -5.85 -13.81
CA GLN A 213 -2.07 -6.88 -14.84
C GLN A 213 -3.22 -7.90 -14.70
N SER A 214 -3.64 -8.49 -15.83
CA SER A 214 -4.65 -9.55 -15.87
C SER A 214 -4.33 -10.53 -16.99
N ASP A 215 -3.82 -11.71 -16.63
CA ASP A 215 -3.37 -12.74 -17.57
C ASP A 215 -3.09 -14.09 -16.87
N ALA A 216 -2.61 -15.07 -17.64
CA ALA A 216 -2.25 -16.40 -17.15
C ALA A 216 -1.04 -16.40 -16.18
N CYS A 217 -0.15 -15.40 -16.27
CA CYS A 217 0.97 -15.26 -15.34
C CYS A 217 0.46 -14.83 -13.96
N VAL A 218 -0.50 -13.92 -13.92
CA VAL A 218 -1.14 -13.53 -12.65
C VAL A 218 -1.92 -14.69 -12.03
N HIS A 219 -2.63 -15.48 -12.83
CA HIS A 219 -3.33 -16.68 -12.35
C HIS A 219 -2.35 -17.69 -11.72
N GLU A 220 -1.20 -17.91 -12.37
CA GLU A 220 -0.13 -18.75 -11.83
C GLU A 220 0.44 -18.18 -10.52
N LEU A 221 0.70 -16.87 -10.46
CA LEU A 221 1.12 -16.17 -9.23
C LEU A 221 0.13 -16.41 -8.08
N GLN A 222 -1.16 -16.21 -8.32
CA GLN A 222 -2.22 -16.42 -7.33
C GLN A 222 -2.27 -17.88 -6.88
N SER A 223 -2.12 -18.82 -7.81
CA SER A 223 -2.06 -20.26 -7.50
C SER A 223 -0.88 -20.61 -6.59
N LEU A 224 0.29 -20.01 -6.83
CA LEU A 224 1.48 -20.19 -5.99
C LEU A 224 1.30 -19.56 -4.60
N LEU A 225 0.70 -18.38 -4.51
CA LEU A 225 0.37 -17.74 -3.23
C LEU A 225 -0.66 -18.56 -2.42
N ALA A 226 -1.68 -19.10 -3.09
CA ALA A 226 -2.65 -19.99 -2.47
C ALA A 226 -1.99 -21.28 -1.96
N ARG A 227 -1.08 -21.87 -2.74
CA ARG A 227 -0.26 -23.01 -2.33
C ARG A 227 0.63 -22.72 -1.13
N ALA A 228 1.11 -21.48 -0.99
CA ALA A 228 1.84 -21.03 0.19
C ALA A 228 0.95 -20.83 1.43
N GLY A 229 -0.37 -21.03 1.32
CA GLY A 229 -1.36 -20.88 2.40
C GLY A 229 -2.11 -19.55 2.39
N GLY A 230 -1.97 -18.75 1.33
CA GLY A 230 -2.64 -17.45 1.23
C GLY A 230 -4.12 -17.60 0.86
N GLU A 231 -5.00 -16.91 1.58
CA GLU A 231 -6.40 -16.79 1.18
C GLU A 231 -6.58 -15.62 0.21
N LEU A 232 -6.94 -15.93 -1.04
CA LEU A 232 -7.24 -15.00 -2.13
C LEU A 232 -7.98 -15.73 -3.27
N ASP A 233 -8.70 -14.95 -4.10
CA ASP A 233 -9.27 -15.47 -5.34
C ASP A 233 -8.18 -15.68 -6.41
N ILE A 234 -8.33 -16.74 -7.21
CA ILE A 234 -7.47 -17.06 -8.36
C ILE A 234 -8.25 -16.71 -9.63
N ASP A 235 -8.35 -15.42 -9.91
CA ASP A 235 -9.13 -14.85 -11.01
C ASP A 235 -8.27 -14.39 -12.20
N GLY A 236 -6.94 -14.51 -12.08
CA GLY A 236 -5.99 -14.01 -13.05
C GLY A 236 -5.84 -12.49 -13.04
N ALA A 237 -6.39 -11.76 -12.07
CA ALA A 237 -6.31 -10.30 -11.96
C ALA A 237 -5.47 -9.85 -10.76
N PHE A 238 -4.45 -9.02 -11.02
CA PHE A 238 -3.55 -8.54 -9.96
C PHE A 238 -4.17 -7.31 -9.30
N GLY A 239 -5.14 -7.56 -8.42
CA GLY A 239 -5.80 -6.56 -7.60
C GLY A 239 -5.14 -6.32 -6.23
N PRO A 240 -5.78 -5.50 -5.36
CA PRO A 240 -5.29 -5.19 -4.02
C PRO A 240 -5.09 -6.44 -3.13
N ALA A 241 -5.98 -7.43 -3.22
CA ALA A 241 -5.86 -8.68 -2.46
C ALA A 241 -4.58 -9.44 -2.83
N THR A 242 -4.33 -9.65 -4.13
CA THR A 242 -3.10 -10.27 -4.63
C THR A 242 -1.87 -9.47 -4.18
N GLN A 243 -1.91 -8.14 -4.26
CA GLN A 243 -0.80 -7.29 -3.81
C GLN A 243 -0.47 -7.46 -2.32
N MET A 244 -1.49 -7.52 -1.45
CA MET A 244 -1.27 -7.76 -0.02
C MET A 244 -0.58 -9.10 0.21
N ARG A 245 -1.03 -10.17 -0.45
CA ARG A 245 -0.42 -11.50 -0.31
C ARG A 245 1.01 -11.56 -0.85
N VAL A 246 1.30 -10.88 -1.96
CA VAL A 246 2.68 -10.75 -2.46
C VAL A 246 3.58 -10.06 -1.44
N VAL A 247 3.16 -8.92 -0.89
CA VAL A 247 3.94 -8.17 0.10
C VAL A 247 4.24 -9.03 1.33
N VAL A 248 3.23 -9.75 1.82
CA VAL A 248 3.40 -10.65 2.98
C VAL A 248 4.32 -11.82 2.65
N PHE A 249 4.13 -12.46 1.49
CA PHE A 249 4.99 -13.55 1.03
C PHE A 249 6.45 -13.11 0.94
N GLN A 250 6.70 -11.94 0.33
CA GLN A 250 8.03 -11.36 0.22
C GLN A 250 8.65 -11.13 1.60
N LEU A 251 7.91 -10.55 2.54
CA LEU A 251 8.39 -10.34 3.90
C LEU A 251 8.76 -11.67 4.58
N ARG A 252 7.87 -12.67 4.51
CA ARG A 252 8.06 -14.00 5.12
C ARG A 252 9.15 -14.83 4.44
N SER A 253 9.51 -14.50 3.21
CA SER A 253 10.60 -15.09 2.44
C SER A 253 11.93 -14.33 2.58
N GLY A 254 11.99 -13.30 3.43
CA GLY A 254 13.20 -12.49 3.60
C GLY A 254 13.55 -11.62 2.37
N LEU A 255 12.57 -11.34 1.51
CA LEU A 255 12.68 -10.49 0.35
C LEU A 255 12.27 -9.05 0.68
N THR A 256 12.60 -8.13 -0.22
CA THR A 256 12.07 -6.76 -0.15
C THR A 256 10.56 -6.78 -0.43
N ALA A 257 9.75 -6.47 0.58
CA ALA A 257 8.29 -6.47 0.52
C ALA A 257 7.70 -5.26 -0.23
N ASN A 258 8.01 -5.13 -1.51
CA ASN A 258 7.61 -4.02 -2.39
C ASN A 258 6.34 -4.30 -3.21
N GLY A 259 5.82 -5.54 -3.20
CA GLY A 259 4.63 -5.92 -3.93
C GLY A 259 4.82 -6.14 -5.44
N SER A 260 6.05 -6.03 -5.93
CA SER A 260 6.42 -6.31 -7.33
C SER A 260 7.02 -7.72 -7.44
N VAL A 261 6.51 -8.52 -8.36
CA VAL A 261 6.91 -9.93 -8.52
C VAL A 261 8.00 -10.04 -9.58
N ASP A 262 9.23 -9.74 -9.15
CA ASP A 262 10.45 -9.88 -9.93
C ASP A 262 10.96 -11.34 -9.99
N GLU A 263 12.05 -11.59 -10.72
CA GLU A 263 12.61 -12.94 -10.88
C GLU A 263 12.92 -13.63 -9.56
N ARG A 264 13.45 -12.88 -8.57
CA ARG A 264 13.74 -13.42 -7.23
C ARG A 264 12.46 -13.86 -6.53
N THR A 265 11.41 -13.03 -6.57
CA THR A 265 10.11 -13.35 -5.99
C THR A 265 9.47 -14.56 -6.68
N LYS A 266 9.58 -14.65 -8.02
CA LYS A 266 9.06 -15.79 -8.80
C LYS A 266 9.72 -17.11 -8.41
N ARG A 267 11.04 -17.12 -8.24
CA ARG A 267 11.79 -18.32 -7.80
C ARG A 267 11.35 -18.74 -6.40
N ALA A 268 11.31 -17.80 -5.46
CA ALA A 268 10.84 -18.05 -4.10
C ALA A 268 9.41 -18.64 -4.06
N LEU A 269 8.48 -18.15 -4.90
CA LEU A 269 7.12 -18.69 -5.01
C LEU A 269 7.08 -20.14 -5.51
N TYR A 270 7.92 -20.48 -6.50
CA TYR A 270 8.00 -21.86 -7.00
C TYR A 270 8.59 -22.81 -5.97
N GLU A 271 9.61 -22.35 -5.26
CA GLU A 271 10.31 -23.09 -4.21
C GLU A 271 9.53 -23.11 -2.88
N ASN A 272 8.45 -22.32 -2.79
CA ASN A 272 7.65 -22.11 -1.60
C ASN A 272 8.52 -21.72 -0.39
N GLU A 273 9.46 -20.80 -0.65
CA GLU A 273 10.39 -20.29 0.37
C GLU A 273 9.65 -19.49 1.46
N GLY A 274 10.30 -19.40 2.63
CA GLY A 274 9.82 -18.58 3.72
C GLY A 274 8.80 -19.27 4.61
N LYS A 275 8.18 -18.47 5.49
CA LYS A 275 7.10 -18.96 6.37
C LYS A 275 5.79 -19.07 5.60
N PRO A 276 4.95 -20.08 5.89
CA PRO A 276 3.62 -20.20 5.32
C PRO A 276 2.77 -18.94 5.50
N LEU A 277 1.79 -18.77 4.62
CA LEU A 277 0.80 -17.69 4.66
C LEU A 277 -0.48 -18.08 5.40
N ASP A 278 -0.62 -19.31 5.89
CA ASP A 278 -1.77 -19.65 6.71
C ASP A 278 -1.77 -18.83 8.01
N THR A 279 -2.97 -18.53 8.49
CA THR A 279 -3.18 -17.68 9.67
C THR A 279 -4.50 -18.00 10.34
N TRP A 280 -4.86 -17.24 11.38
CA TRP A 280 -6.11 -17.42 12.10
C TRP A 280 -7.32 -16.97 11.30
N THR A 281 -8.43 -17.70 11.45
CA THR A 281 -9.73 -17.29 10.90
C THR A 281 -10.28 -16.06 11.63
N PRO A 282 -11.18 -15.29 10.99
CA PRO A 282 -11.87 -14.16 11.61
C PRO A 282 -12.53 -14.50 12.95
N GLU A 283 -13.09 -15.71 13.12
CA GLU A 283 -13.75 -16.15 14.35
C GLU A 283 -12.74 -16.33 15.49
N ARG A 284 -11.55 -16.86 15.17
CA ARG A 284 -10.47 -17.04 16.15
C ARG A 284 -9.88 -15.69 16.55
N VAL A 285 -9.69 -14.78 15.59
CA VAL A 285 -9.27 -13.39 15.85
C VAL A 285 -10.28 -12.70 16.75
N THR A 286 -11.57 -12.78 16.43
CA THR A 286 -12.67 -12.22 17.22
C THR A 286 -12.65 -12.71 18.66
N ARG A 287 -12.56 -14.04 18.87
CA ARG A 287 -12.48 -14.63 20.20
C ARG A 287 -11.28 -14.07 20.97
N ARG A 288 -10.14 -13.97 20.31
CA ARG A 288 -8.91 -13.50 20.96
C ARG A 288 -9.00 -12.02 21.34
N ILE A 289 -9.59 -11.19 20.50
CA ILE A 289 -9.82 -9.78 20.83
C ILE A 289 -10.67 -9.66 22.09
N ARG A 290 -11.75 -10.43 22.21
CA ARG A 290 -12.61 -10.44 23.41
C ARG A 290 -11.88 -10.86 24.69
N GLU A 291 -10.93 -11.80 24.58
CA GLU A 291 -10.10 -12.23 25.70
C GLU A 291 -9.08 -11.18 26.15
N VAL A 292 -8.61 -10.33 25.22
CA VAL A 292 -7.56 -9.33 25.50
C VAL A 292 -8.16 -7.97 25.89
N PHE A 293 -9.23 -7.53 25.22
CA PHE A 293 -9.93 -6.27 25.48
C PHE A 293 -11.14 -6.53 26.37
N THR A 294 -10.92 -6.79 27.65
CA THR A 294 -12.00 -7.15 28.59
C THR A 294 -12.95 -6.00 28.92
N GLU A 295 -12.48 -4.77 28.73
CA GLU A 295 -13.16 -3.54 29.14
C GLU A 295 -14.18 -3.05 28.09
N ASP A 296 -13.86 -3.19 26.80
CA ASP A 296 -14.75 -2.81 25.68
C ASP A 296 -14.56 -3.78 24.49
N PRO A 297 -14.90 -5.08 24.67
CA PRO A 297 -14.55 -6.14 23.73
C PRO A 297 -15.22 -6.00 22.37
N GLU A 298 -16.53 -5.71 22.32
CA GLU A 298 -17.27 -5.65 21.05
C GLU A 298 -16.86 -4.45 20.20
N ARG A 299 -16.50 -3.33 20.85
CA ARG A 299 -15.95 -2.20 20.12
C ARG A 299 -14.57 -2.52 19.59
N ALA A 300 -13.70 -3.16 20.36
CA ALA A 300 -12.40 -3.61 19.87
C ALA A 300 -12.52 -4.53 18.64
N VAL A 301 -13.48 -5.46 18.66
CA VAL A 301 -13.82 -6.30 17.50
C VAL A 301 -14.27 -5.44 16.31
N GLY A 302 -15.19 -4.51 16.52
CA GLY A 302 -15.67 -3.62 15.45
C GLY A 302 -14.58 -2.70 14.88
N ILE A 303 -13.61 -2.28 15.69
CA ILE A 303 -12.42 -1.55 15.22
C ILE A 303 -11.55 -2.43 14.34
N ALA A 304 -11.24 -3.66 14.79
CA ALA A 304 -10.41 -4.60 14.05
C ALA A 304 -11.06 -5.02 12.72
N ASP A 305 -12.38 -5.26 12.73
CA ASP A 305 -13.16 -5.55 11.53
C ASP A 305 -13.12 -4.40 10.52
N CYS A 306 -13.38 -3.16 10.97
CA CYS A 306 -13.21 -1.99 10.11
C CYS A 306 -11.78 -1.83 9.57
N ALA A 307 -10.77 -2.12 10.39
CA ALA A 307 -9.37 -1.87 10.04
C ALA A 307 -8.80 -2.90 9.07
N SER A 308 -9.23 -4.16 9.16
CA SER A 308 -8.58 -5.29 8.47
C SER A 308 -9.53 -6.38 7.98
N TYR A 309 -10.84 -6.24 8.19
CA TYR A 309 -11.81 -7.33 8.01
C TYR A 309 -11.44 -8.57 8.84
N LEU A 310 -10.81 -8.34 9.99
CA LEU A 310 -10.26 -9.37 10.88
C LEU A 310 -9.18 -10.26 10.24
N ASP A 311 -8.59 -9.86 9.10
CA ASP A 311 -7.52 -10.59 8.42
C ASP A 311 -6.15 -10.24 9.05
N PRO A 312 -5.45 -11.21 9.68
CA PRO A 312 -4.11 -10.97 10.25
C PRO A 312 -3.04 -10.59 9.24
N LEU A 313 -3.25 -10.90 7.95
CA LEU A 313 -2.34 -10.59 6.85
C LEU A 313 -2.75 -9.36 6.05
N TYR A 314 -3.72 -8.59 6.54
CA TYR A 314 -4.13 -7.34 5.90
C TYR A 314 -3.02 -6.30 5.97
N THR A 315 -2.62 -5.73 4.83
CA THR A 315 -1.59 -4.69 4.81
C THR A 315 -1.98 -3.51 3.92
N LEU A 316 -1.81 -2.29 4.44
CA LEU A 316 -2.12 -1.07 3.69
C LEU A 316 -0.88 -0.19 3.52
N PRO A 317 -0.50 0.17 2.28
CA PRO A 317 0.59 1.10 2.05
C PRO A 317 0.18 2.51 2.50
N ASN A 318 1.13 3.24 3.09
CA ASN A 318 0.99 4.65 3.42
C ASN A 318 1.73 5.52 2.40
N ALA A 319 1.33 6.78 2.28
CA ALA A 319 1.94 7.72 1.32
C ALA A 319 3.43 8.00 1.57
N ASN A 320 3.92 7.77 2.79
CA ASN A 320 5.31 7.99 3.21
C ASN A 320 6.20 6.73 3.08
N ALA A 321 5.82 5.79 2.20
CA ALA A 321 6.50 4.50 2.01
C ALA A 321 6.56 3.59 3.25
N THR A 322 5.81 3.91 4.32
CA THR A 322 5.56 2.97 5.41
C THR A 322 4.31 2.14 5.13
N ARG A 323 4.02 1.17 5.99
CA ARG A 323 2.85 0.30 5.86
C ARG A 323 2.19 0.08 7.22
N ASN A 324 0.89 -0.20 7.17
CA ASN A 324 0.10 -0.68 8.31
C ASN A 324 -0.04 -2.19 8.23
N TRP A 325 0.05 -2.87 9.37
CA TRP A 325 0.18 -4.33 9.42
C TRP A 325 -0.86 -4.97 10.35
N GLY A 326 -1.49 -6.02 9.83
CA GLY A 326 -2.32 -6.98 10.56
C GLY A 326 -3.62 -6.42 11.14
N VAL A 327 -4.17 -7.16 12.09
CA VAL A 327 -5.54 -7.02 12.62
C VAL A 327 -5.89 -5.58 13.03
N PHE A 328 -4.99 -4.90 13.73
CA PHE A 328 -5.18 -3.51 14.17
C PHE A 328 -4.35 -2.51 13.36
N GLN A 329 -3.91 -2.85 12.15
CA GLN A 329 -3.25 -1.92 11.23
C GLN A 329 -2.14 -1.10 11.89
N LEU A 330 -1.25 -1.78 12.62
CA LEU A 330 -0.15 -1.12 13.34
C LEU A 330 0.89 -0.61 12.33
N TYR A 331 1.10 0.71 12.28
CA TYR A 331 2.04 1.31 11.34
C TYR A 331 3.50 1.16 11.79
N ASP A 332 4.45 1.16 10.85
CA ASP A 332 5.89 0.94 11.09
C ASP A 332 6.49 1.76 12.25
N GLY A 333 6.07 3.02 12.42
CA GLY A 333 6.58 3.87 13.51
C GLY A 333 6.02 3.51 14.89
N THR A 334 4.79 3.02 14.96
CA THR A 334 4.23 2.44 16.19
C THR A 334 4.96 1.13 16.53
N LEU A 335 5.24 0.28 15.54
CA LEU A 335 5.99 -0.96 15.77
C LEU A 335 7.35 -0.66 16.41
N ARG A 336 8.10 0.32 15.88
CA ARG A 336 9.38 0.75 16.49
C ARG A 336 9.23 1.20 17.94
N LYS A 337 8.20 1.98 18.27
CA LYS A 337 7.93 2.44 19.65
C LYS A 337 7.56 1.29 20.59
N LEU A 338 6.90 0.26 20.07
CA LEU A 338 6.48 -0.93 20.82
C LEU A 338 7.55 -2.04 20.84
N GLY A 339 8.74 -1.81 20.27
CA GLY A 339 9.80 -2.82 20.16
C GLY A 339 9.43 -4.01 19.25
N GLY A 340 8.49 -3.81 18.32
CA GLY A 340 7.99 -4.83 17.40
C GLY A 340 8.60 -4.77 16.02
N THR A 341 8.48 -5.87 15.28
CA THR A 341 8.86 -5.99 13.86
C THR A 341 7.62 -6.10 12.96
N ARG A 342 7.80 -5.89 11.66
CA ARG A 342 6.75 -6.10 10.64
C ARG A 342 6.22 -7.54 10.66
N GLU A 343 7.13 -8.50 10.85
CA GLU A 343 6.79 -9.92 10.94
C GLU A 343 5.97 -10.23 12.19
N GLN A 344 6.33 -9.67 13.35
CA GLN A 344 5.53 -9.80 14.57
C GLN A 344 4.16 -9.16 14.43
N ALA A 345 4.04 -8.07 13.67
CA ALA A 345 2.76 -7.44 13.43
C ALA A 345 1.79 -8.30 12.59
N LEU A 346 2.29 -9.32 11.88
CA LEU A 346 1.47 -10.31 11.17
C LEU A 346 1.12 -11.52 12.04
N ASP A 347 1.71 -11.64 13.24
CA ASP A 347 1.25 -12.60 14.24
C ASP A 347 -0.01 -12.04 14.93
N PRO A 348 -1.17 -12.71 14.82
CA PRO A 348 -2.42 -12.16 15.33
C PRO A 348 -2.43 -11.97 16.85
N ASP A 349 -1.83 -12.88 17.65
CA ASP A 349 -1.78 -12.69 19.11
C ASP A 349 -0.95 -11.46 19.49
N TRP A 350 0.24 -11.35 18.90
CA TRP A 350 1.13 -10.23 19.14
C TRP A 350 0.48 -8.91 18.71
N ASN A 351 -0.15 -8.86 17.53
CA ASN A 351 -0.82 -7.67 17.01
C ASN A 351 -1.96 -7.22 17.95
N ILE A 352 -2.82 -8.15 18.39
CA ILE A 352 -3.93 -7.87 19.31
C ILE A 352 -3.41 -7.35 20.65
N ARG A 353 -2.40 -8.01 21.25
CA ARG A 353 -1.81 -7.56 22.51
C ARG A 353 -1.09 -6.22 22.37
N ALA A 354 -0.44 -5.97 21.24
CA ALA A 354 0.21 -4.69 20.95
C ALA A 354 -0.80 -3.55 20.81
N ALA A 355 -1.93 -3.81 20.14
CA ALA A 355 -3.04 -2.87 20.09
C ALA A 355 -3.61 -2.56 21.48
N HIS A 356 -3.78 -3.59 22.32
CA HIS A 356 -4.22 -3.38 23.70
C HIS A 356 -3.25 -2.54 24.52
N ARG A 357 -1.93 -2.73 24.36
CA ARG A 357 -0.93 -1.86 25.01
C ARG A 357 -1.06 -0.40 24.58
N LEU A 358 -1.41 -0.12 23.32
CA LEU A 358 -1.66 1.25 22.87
C LEU A 358 -2.95 1.80 23.45
N TRP A 359 -4.02 1.01 23.45
CA TRP A 359 -5.29 1.38 24.05
C TRP A 359 -5.14 1.70 25.54
N ALA A 360 -4.38 0.89 26.30
CA ALA A 360 -4.16 1.09 27.73
C ALA A 360 -3.46 2.41 28.10
N LEU A 361 -2.81 3.09 27.15
CA LEU A 361 -2.20 4.40 27.39
C LEU A 361 -3.25 5.52 27.50
N THR A 362 -4.37 5.39 26.79
CA THR A 362 -5.40 6.43 26.69
C THR A 362 -6.78 5.95 27.16
N HIS A 363 -6.93 4.65 27.40
CA HIS A 363 -8.20 3.97 27.65
C HIS A 363 -9.28 4.29 26.60
N ASP A 364 -8.84 4.50 25.35
CA ASP A 364 -9.70 4.82 24.23
C ASP A 364 -9.15 4.30 22.90
N PHE A 365 -9.97 4.37 21.85
CA PHE A 365 -9.59 3.97 20.49
C PHE A 365 -9.07 5.14 19.65
N SER A 366 -8.44 6.14 20.28
CA SER A 366 -7.92 7.33 19.58
C SER A 366 -6.79 7.02 18.58
N ALA A 367 -6.13 5.86 18.71
CA ALA A 367 -5.19 5.37 17.69
C ALA A 367 -5.90 4.90 16.41
N TRP A 368 -7.21 4.61 16.47
CA TRP A 368 -8.04 4.13 15.36
C TRP A 368 -9.24 5.05 15.09
N LYS A 369 -9.03 6.38 15.13
CA LYS A 369 -10.12 7.38 15.06
C LYS A 369 -11.12 7.17 13.93
N ALA A 370 -10.66 6.76 12.74
CA ALA A 370 -11.53 6.55 11.58
C ALA A 370 -12.51 5.39 11.82
N CYS A 371 -12.00 4.23 12.21
CA CYS A 371 -12.83 3.07 12.53
C CYS A 371 -13.70 3.30 13.77
N ASP A 372 -13.19 4.03 14.76
CA ASP A 372 -13.95 4.35 15.96
C ASP A 372 -15.14 5.27 15.69
N ARG A 373 -15.00 6.21 14.74
CA ARG A 373 -16.14 7.00 14.26
C ARG A 373 -17.13 6.12 13.50
N ALA A 374 -16.65 5.24 12.61
CA ALA A 374 -17.51 4.36 11.82
C ALA A 374 -18.34 3.42 12.71
N TYR A 375 -17.71 2.77 13.69
CA TYR A 375 -18.37 1.89 14.65
C TYR A 375 -19.46 2.61 15.45
N ARG A 376 -19.16 3.81 15.96
CA ARG A 376 -20.13 4.62 16.70
C ARG A 376 -21.32 5.06 15.83
N ALA A 377 -21.10 5.36 14.55
CA ALA A 377 -22.16 5.73 13.63
C ALA A 377 -23.13 4.55 13.38
N GLY A 378 -22.59 3.35 13.13
CA GLY A 378 -23.39 2.13 12.97
C GLY A 378 -24.19 1.78 14.23
N SER A 379 -23.56 1.90 15.41
CA SER A 379 -24.20 1.62 16.70
C SER A 379 -25.37 2.56 17.04
N LYS A 380 -25.37 3.79 16.51
CA LYS A 380 -26.47 4.75 16.70
C LYS A 380 -27.66 4.44 15.78
N GLY A 381 -27.41 3.94 14.57
CA GLY A 381 -28.47 3.54 13.63
C GLY A 381 -29.31 2.37 14.14
N ASP A 382 -28.67 1.39 14.78
CA ASP A 382 -29.34 0.19 15.30
C ASP A 382 -30.22 0.46 16.55
N LYS A 383 -29.95 1.55 17.28
CA LYS A 383 -30.80 2.01 18.39
C LYS A 383 -32.02 2.80 17.93
N GLY A 384 -32.03 3.34 16.70
CA GLY A 384 -33.14 4.13 16.16
C GLY A 384 -34.30 3.30 15.61
N THR A 385 -34.07 2.03 15.26
CA THR A 385 -35.07 1.12 14.66
C THR A 385 -35.84 0.27 15.69
N LYS A 386 -35.45 0.29 16.97
CA LYS A 386 -36.12 -0.47 18.04
C LYS A 386 -37.20 0.32 18.81
N GLY A 387 -37.46 1.57 18.43
CA GLY A 387 -38.33 2.50 19.16
C GLY A 387 -39.80 2.57 18.74
N ASP A 388 -40.23 1.91 17.66
CA ASP A 388 -41.56 2.18 17.06
C ASP A 388 -42.45 0.93 16.87
N LYS A 389 -42.53 0.08 17.90
CA LYS A 389 -43.54 -0.98 18.01
C LYS A 389 -44.09 -1.03 19.43
N GLY A 390 -44.96 -0.10 19.77
CA GLY A 390 -45.57 -0.11 21.10
C GLY A 390 -46.63 0.93 21.37
N ALA A 391 -47.63 1.10 20.50
CA ALA A 391 -48.95 1.60 20.89
C ALA A 391 -49.92 1.59 19.71
N MET A 392 -50.76 0.57 19.57
CA MET A 392 -52.17 0.74 19.19
C MET A 392 -52.89 -0.61 19.25
N GLY A 393 -53.97 -0.68 20.04
CA GLY A 393 -55.06 -1.61 19.73
C GLY A 393 -55.53 -2.56 20.84
N THR A 394 -56.00 -2.04 21.97
CA THR A 394 -57.10 -2.69 22.71
C THR A 394 -58.02 -1.66 23.36
N LYS A 395 -59.11 -1.34 22.67
CA LYS A 395 -60.44 -0.87 23.13
C LYS A 395 -61.33 -0.99 21.87
N GLY A 396 -62.41 -1.77 21.78
CA GLY A 396 -63.30 -2.32 22.79
C GLY A 396 -64.66 -1.65 22.62
N SER A 397 -65.62 -2.42 22.08
CA SER A 397 -67.05 -2.17 21.82
C SER A 397 -67.44 -1.52 20.50
#